data_AF-A0A328YRV2-F1
#
_entry.id   AF-A0A328YRV2-F1
#
_cell.length_a   1.000
_cell.length_b   1.000
_cell.length_c   1.000
_cell.angle_alpha   90.00
_cell.angle_beta   90.00
_cell.angle_gamma   90.00
#
_symmetry.space_group_name_H-M   'P 1'
#
loop_
_entity.id
_entity.type
_entity.pdbx_description
1 polymer ?
#
loop_
_entity_poly.entity_id
_entity_poly.type
_entity_poly.pdbx_seq_one_letter_code
_entity_poly.pdbx_strand_id
1 'polypeptide(L)'
;MCAHDDHALVEIGAEVSEQIDVIPEQVRVLQHHRIKDACPCCDQSLKVVARIIPRGLLTEAAQAWVITGKYQLGMPLYRMAALLRRFDGDSIVSNTLASGVIRIGKAMQPVINHLLDSDLIYGDETTVQVLKEPGRKARTKNVFKVF
;
A
#
# COMPACT_ATOMS: atom_id res chain seq x y z
N MET A 1 -33.18 41.23 -2.60
CA MET A 1 -34.57 41.66 -2.86
C MET A 1 -35.18 40.71 -3.88
N CYS A 2 -36.48 40.47 -3.82
CA CYS A 2 -37.20 39.58 -4.72
C CYS A 2 -37.27 40.17 -6.13
N ALA A 3 -37.00 39.35 -7.15
CA ALA A 3 -36.93 39.81 -8.54
C ALA A 3 -38.28 40.24 -9.13
N HIS A 4 -39.40 39.91 -8.49
CA HIS A 4 -40.75 40.22 -8.98
C HIS A 4 -41.38 41.46 -8.33
N ASP A 5 -41.10 41.72 -7.06
CA ASP A 5 -41.80 42.74 -6.26
C ASP A 5 -40.87 43.57 -5.36
N ASP A 6 -39.55 43.43 -5.51
CA ASP A 6 -38.49 44.18 -4.80
C ASP A 6 -38.54 44.08 -3.27
N HIS A 7 -39.30 43.13 -2.71
CA HIS A 7 -39.37 42.94 -1.26
C HIS A 7 -38.10 42.27 -0.71
N ALA A 8 -37.83 42.49 0.58
CA ALA A 8 -36.75 41.79 1.28
C ALA A 8 -37.04 40.27 1.31
N LEU A 9 -36.04 39.46 0.93
CA LEU A 9 -36.16 38.00 1.01
C LEU A 9 -36.15 37.56 2.48
N VAL A 10 -37.05 36.64 2.83
CA VAL A 10 -37.07 35.98 4.14
C VAL A 10 -36.52 34.57 3.99
N GLU A 11 -35.80 34.09 5.01
CA GLU A 11 -35.24 32.74 5.00
C GLU A 11 -36.35 31.71 5.25
N ILE A 12 -36.53 30.74 4.34
CA ILE A 12 -37.61 29.72 4.39
C ILE A 12 -37.03 28.32 4.67
N GLY A 13 -35.72 28.22 4.92
CA GLY A 13 -35.00 26.98 5.22
C GLY A 13 -33.66 26.89 4.50
N ALA A 14 -32.82 25.96 4.94
CA ALA A 14 -31.53 25.66 4.32
C ALA A 14 -31.48 24.20 3.88
N GLU A 15 -31.03 23.96 2.65
CA GLU A 15 -30.75 22.62 2.15
C GLU A 15 -29.23 22.37 2.19
N VAL A 16 -28.83 21.25 2.79
CA VAL A 16 -27.44 20.80 2.79
C VAL A 16 -27.27 19.79 1.66
N SER A 17 -26.36 20.06 0.74
CA SER A 17 -25.93 19.09 -0.26
C SER A 17 -24.45 18.81 -0.11
N GLU A 18 -24.08 17.54 -0.22
CA GLU A 18 -22.70 17.08 -0.15
C GLU A 18 -22.27 16.62 -1.54
N GLN A 19 -21.04 16.96 -1.92
CA GLN A 19 -20.42 16.47 -3.14
C GLN A 19 -19.07 15.87 -2.80
N ILE A 20 -18.72 14.77 -3.47
CA ILE A 20 -17.40 14.18 -3.37
C ILE A 20 -16.50 14.88 -4.39
N ASP A 21 -15.57 15.69 -3.90
CA ASP A 21 -14.48 16.23 -4.70
C ASP A 21 -13.26 15.29 -4.63
N VAL A 22 -12.56 15.14 -5.75
CA VAL A 22 -11.40 14.23 -5.85
C VAL A 22 -10.13 15.06 -5.98
N ILE A 23 -9.34 15.11 -4.90
CA ILE A 23 -7.97 15.61 -4.94
C ILE A 23 -7.04 14.45 -5.31
N PRO A 24 -6.33 14.50 -6.46
CA PRO A 24 -5.49 13.40 -6.90
C PRO A 24 -4.34 13.07 -5.93
N GLU A 25 -3.90 11.83 -5.96
CA GLU A 25 -2.76 11.37 -5.17
C GLU A 25 -1.45 12.05 -5.60
N GLN A 26 -0.61 12.42 -4.61
CA GLN A 26 0.70 13.01 -4.83
C GLN A 26 1.82 11.98 -4.62
N VAL A 27 2.59 11.72 -5.67
CA VAL A 27 3.77 10.84 -5.61
C VAL A 27 5.04 11.68 -5.75
N ARG A 28 6.03 11.44 -4.89
CA ARG A 28 7.30 12.17 -4.88
C ARG A 28 8.50 11.24 -4.74
N VAL A 29 9.62 11.62 -5.36
CA VAL A 29 10.90 10.93 -5.21
C VAL A 29 11.66 11.56 -4.04
N LEU A 30 12.04 10.74 -3.05
CA LEU A 30 12.82 11.17 -1.91
C LEU A 30 14.28 10.75 -2.08
N GLN A 31 15.18 11.72 -2.21
CA GLN A 31 16.61 11.46 -2.31
C GLN A 31 17.26 11.59 -0.92
N HIS A 32 17.71 10.47 -0.37
CA HIS A 32 18.42 10.46 0.91
C HIS A 32 19.93 10.48 0.69
N HIS A 33 20.57 11.60 0.98
CA HIS A 33 22.03 11.73 0.99
C HIS A 33 22.55 11.24 2.34
N ARG A 34 23.37 10.19 2.33
CA ARG A 34 23.98 9.62 3.55
C ARG A 34 25.48 9.75 3.45
N ILE A 35 26.03 10.69 4.20
CA ILE A 35 27.48 10.81 4.38
C ILE A 35 27.93 9.62 5.22
N LYS A 36 28.92 8.88 4.73
CA LYS A 36 29.48 7.73 5.43
C LYS A 36 30.72 8.22 6.15
N ASP A 37 30.57 8.48 7.44
CA ASP A 37 31.70 8.79 8.32
C ASP A 37 32.20 7.49 8.99
N ALA A 38 33.51 7.36 9.12
CA ALA A 38 34.17 6.23 9.79
C ALA A 38 35.19 6.76 10.80
N CYS A 39 35.33 6.10 11.97
CA CYS A 39 36.43 6.45 12.88
C CYS A 39 37.77 6.09 12.23
N PRO A 40 38.76 7.00 12.21
CA PRO A 40 40.13 6.67 11.76
C PRO A 40 40.79 5.54 12.56
N CYS A 41 40.26 5.25 13.75
CA CYS A 41 40.78 4.28 14.71
C CYS A 41 40.27 2.85 14.52
N CYS A 42 39.04 2.68 14.01
CA CYS A 42 38.35 1.38 14.08
C CYS A 42 37.44 1.10 12.87
N ASP A 43 37.37 1.99 11.88
CA ASP A 43 36.54 1.85 10.67
C ASP A 43 35.06 1.52 10.91
N GLN A 44 34.57 1.72 12.14
CA GLN A 44 33.18 1.46 12.48
C GLN A 44 32.29 2.56 11.90
N SER A 45 31.26 2.13 11.18
CA SER A 45 30.35 2.98 10.42
C SER A 45 28.94 3.04 11.04
N LEU A 46 28.21 4.09 10.67
CA LEU A 46 26.90 4.49 11.18
C LEU A 46 25.82 3.39 11.19
N LYS A 47 25.06 3.33 12.29
CA LYS A 47 23.82 2.56 12.42
C LYS A 47 22.78 3.03 11.40
N VAL A 48 22.30 2.11 10.57
CA VAL A 48 21.19 2.37 9.63
C VAL A 48 19.88 2.08 10.35
N VAL A 49 18.91 3.00 10.25
CA VAL A 49 17.53 2.76 10.72
C VAL A 49 16.98 1.52 10.02
N ALA A 50 16.46 0.57 10.80
CA ALA A 50 15.88 -0.65 10.28
C ALA A 50 14.71 -0.32 9.32
N ARG A 51 14.67 -1.04 8.19
CA ARG A 51 13.60 -0.95 7.18
C ARG A 51 13.14 -2.36 6.85
N ILE A 52 11.85 -2.52 6.53
CA ILE A 52 11.27 -3.82 6.13
C ILE A 52 12.05 -4.39 4.94
N ILE A 53 12.35 -3.53 3.96
CA ILE A 53 13.20 -3.86 2.83
C ILE A 53 14.49 -3.01 2.89
N PRO A 54 15.63 -3.60 3.29
CA PRO A 54 16.90 -2.91 3.31
C PRO A 54 17.25 -2.34 1.94
N ARG A 55 17.55 -1.03 1.88
CA ARG A 55 17.86 -0.29 0.64
C ARG A 55 16.76 -0.42 -0.43
N GLY A 56 15.51 -0.65 -0.03
CA GLY A 56 14.36 -0.70 -0.93
C GLY A 56 14.07 0.66 -1.57
N LEU A 57 13.62 0.62 -2.82
CA LEU A 57 13.30 1.79 -3.65
C LEU A 57 12.10 2.59 -3.11
N LEU A 58 11.08 1.88 -2.62
CA LEU A 58 9.86 2.48 -2.06
C LEU A 58 10.01 2.75 -0.57
N THR A 59 9.48 3.86 -0.08
CA THR A 59 9.31 4.12 1.37
C THR A 59 8.34 3.11 2.00
N GLU A 60 8.26 3.05 3.33
CA GLU A 60 7.29 2.15 3.98
C GLU A 60 5.83 2.57 3.67
N ALA A 61 5.55 3.87 3.57
CA ALA A 61 4.25 4.38 3.14
C ALA A 61 3.93 3.98 1.69
N ALA A 62 4.90 4.11 0.77
CA ALA A 62 4.70 3.69 -0.61
C ALA A 62 4.54 2.16 -0.73
N GLN A 63 5.25 1.38 0.09
CA GLN A 63 5.04 -0.07 0.18
C GLN A 63 3.61 -0.39 0.66
N ALA A 64 3.12 0.27 1.70
CA ALA A 64 1.74 0.09 2.17
C ALA A 64 0.72 0.42 1.08
N TRP A 65 0.91 1.52 0.35
CA TRP A 65 0.07 1.87 -0.80
C TRP A 65 0.08 0.78 -1.89
N VAL A 66 1.24 0.17 -2.18
CA VAL A 66 1.31 -0.96 -3.12
C VAL A 66 0.51 -2.17 -2.62
N ILE A 67 0.61 -2.49 -1.33
CA ILE A 67 -0.12 -3.61 -0.71
C ILE A 67 -1.62 -3.35 -0.74
N THR A 68 -2.08 -2.16 -0.34
CA THR A 68 -3.48 -1.74 -0.41
C THR A 68 -4.00 -1.80 -1.84
N GLY A 69 -3.27 -1.22 -2.80
CA GLY A 69 -3.66 -1.27 -4.21
C GLY A 69 -3.76 -2.70 -4.75
N LYS A 70 -2.83 -3.58 -4.37
CA LYS A 70 -2.83 -4.97 -4.82
C LYS A 70 -3.97 -5.80 -4.23
N TYR A 71 -4.18 -5.73 -2.92
CA TYR A 71 -5.05 -6.65 -2.20
C TYR A 71 -6.44 -6.08 -1.90
N GLN A 72 -6.54 -4.79 -1.57
CA GLN A 72 -7.81 -4.14 -1.27
C GLN A 72 -8.51 -3.62 -2.53
N LEU A 73 -7.74 -3.05 -3.47
CA LEU A 73 -8.27 -2.47 -4.71
C LEU A 73 -8.12 -3.39 -5.93
N GLY A 74 -7.51 -4.57 -5.78
CA GLY A 74 -7.37 -5.56 -6.85
C GLY A 74 -6.49 -5.13 -8.03
N MET A 75 -5.65 -4.10 -7.87
CA MET A 75 -4.81 -3.61 -8.96
C MET A 75 -3.67 -4.58 -9.29
N PRO A 76 -3.49 -4.96 -10.57
CA PRO A 76 -2.33 -5.76 -10.97
C PRO A 76 -1.02 -5.02 -10.76
N LEU A 77 0.02 -5.72 -10.26
CA LEU A 77 1.32 -5.10 -9.96
C LEU A 77 1.97 -4.44 -11.18
N TYR A 78 1.77 -4.97 -12.39
CA TYR A 78 2.30 -4.34 -13.60
C TYR A 78 1.64 -2.99 -13.88
N ARG A 79 0.35 -2.82 -13.53
CA ARG A 79 -0.38 -1.56 -13.69
C ARG A 79 0.08 -0.54 -12.66
N MET A 80 0.30 -0.99 -11.42
CA MET A 80 0.89 -0.14 -10.38
C MET A 80 2.31 0.30 -10.72
N ALA A 81 3.14 -0.61 -11.24
CA ALA A 81 4.47 -0.28 -11.74
C ALA A 81 4.39 0.76 -12.86
N ALA A 82 3.49 0.59 -13.84
CA ALA A 82 3.28 1.57 -14.91
C ALA A 82 2.83 2.95 -14.40
N LEU A 83 2.02 3.01 -13.33
CA LEU A 83 1.66 4.27 -12.68
C LEU A 83 2.90 4.94 -12.07
N LEU A 84 3.68 4.19 -11.29
CA LEU A 84 4.86 4.73 -10.59
C LEU A 84 5.97 5.17 -11.55
N ARG A 85 6.09 4.53 -12.73
CA ARG A 85 7.04 4.94 -13.77
C ARG A 85 6.84 6.36 -14.28
N ARG A 86 5.62 6.90 -14.15
CA ARG A 86 5.35 8.31 -14.51
C ARG A 86 6.13 9.30 -13.63
N PHE A 87 6.61 8.87 -12.47
CA PHE A 87 7.27 9.72 -11.48
C PHE A 87 8.76 9.43 -11.30
N ASP A 88 9.18 8.17 -11.40
CA ASP A 88 10.59 7.74 -11.18
C ASP A 88 11.32 7.33 -12.48
N GLY A 89 10.64 7.37 -13.63
CA GLY A 89 11.16 6.84 -14.90
C GLY A 89 11.04 5.31 -15.00
N ASP A 90 11.91 4.64 -15.78
CA ASP A 90 11.78 3.21 -16.13
C ASP A 90 12.34 2.21 -15.08
N SER A 91 12.82 2.70 -13.94
CA SER A 91 13.43 1.92 -12.85
C SER A 91 12.45 0.93 -12.17
N ILE A 92 11.16 1.27 -12.12
CA ILE A 92 10.14 0.50 -11.39
C ILE A 92 9.55 -0.57 -12.31
N VAL A 93 9.98 -1.81 -12.15
CA VAL A 93 9.41 -2.97 -12.86
C VAL A 93 8.46 -3.77 -11.96
N SER A 94 7.47 -4.43 -12.56
CA SER A 94 6.49 -5.29 -11.85
C SER A 94 7.18 -6.31 -10.93
N ASN A 95 8.32 -6.85 -11.35
CA ASN A 95 9.10 -7.81 -10.57
C ASN A 95 9.67 -7.20 -9.28
N THR A 96 10.05 -5.91 -9.30
CA THR A 96 10.50 -5.19 -8.10
C THR A 96 9.38 -5.10 -7.08
N LEU A 97 8.16 -4.77 -7.53
CA LEU A 97 6.99 -4.73 -6.66
C LEU A 97 6.64 -6.12 -6.12
N ALA A 98 6.67 -7.16 -6.97
CA ALA A 98 6.38 -8.53 -6.56
C ALA A 98 7.38 -9.05 -5.50
N SER A 99 8.67 -8.79 -5.69
CA SER A 99 9.71 -9.10 -4.72
C SER A 99 9.48 -8.35 -3.39
N GLY A 100 9.03 -7.09 -3.47
CA GLY A 100 8.64 -6.31 -2.30
C GLY A 100 7.47 -6.93 -1.53
N VAL A 101 6.39 -7.28 -2.23
CA VAL A 101 5.21 -7.94 -1.64
C VAL A 101 5.60 -9.20 -0.87
N ILE A 102 6.47 -10.04 -1.43
CA ILE A 102 6.95 -11.26 -0.76
C ILE A 102 7.71 -10.94 0.53
N ARG A 103 8.59 -9.93 0.50
CA ARG A 103 9.38 -9.54 1.69
C ARG A 103 8.50 -8.95 2.78
N ILE A 104 7.52 -8.12 2.41
CA ILE A 104 6.54 -7.56 3.35
C ILE A 104 5.73 -8.69 3.97
N GLY A 105 5.22 -9.63 3.17
CA GLY A 105 4.47 -10.78 3.68
C GLY A 105 5.25 -11.61 4.70
N LYS A 106 6.56 -11.83 4.47
CA LYS A 106 7.44 -12.48 5.46
C LYS A 106 7.63 -11.64 6.73
N ALA A 107 7.79 -10.32 6.59
CA ALA A 107 7.95 -9.42 7.72
C ALA A 107 6.68 -9.30 8.58
N MET A 108 5.50 -9.59 8.02
CA MET A 108 4.22 -9.61 8.73
C MET A 108 3.99 -10.84 9.59
N GLN A 109 4.85 -11.88 9.51
CA GLN A 109 4.67 -13.12 10.27
C GLN A 109 4.45 -12.93 11.79
N PRO A 110 5.14 -12.01 12.50
CA PRO A 110 4.88 -11.78 13.91
C PRO A 110 3.46 -11.29 14.20
N VAL A 111 2.89 -10.47 13.30
CA VAL A 111 1.51 -9.99 13.42
C VAL A 111 0.52 -11.12 13.20
N ILE A 112 0.78 -11.97 12.19
CA ILE A 112 -0.04 -13.16 11.93
C ILE A 112 -0.02 -14.10 13.14
N ASN A 113 1.15 -14.35 13.73
CA ASN A 113 1.26 -15.18 14.93
C ASN A 113 0.46 -14.58 16.09
N HIS A 114 0.59 -13.27 16.33
CA HIS A 114 -0.18 -12.60 17.38
C HIS A 114 -1.69 -12.68 17.18
N LEU A 115 -2.16 -12.56 15.93
CA LEU A 115 -3.57 -12.77 15.59
C LEU A 115 -3.99 -14.21 15.93
N LEU A 116 -3.19 -15.21 15.54
CA LEU A 116 -3.46 -16.63 15.79
C LEU A 116 -3.43 -17.02 17.27
N ASP A 117 -2.71 -16.26 18.10
CA ASP A 117 -2.67 -16.43 19.55
C ASP A 117 -3.90 -15.82 20.27
N SER A 118 -4.84 -15.19 19.55
CA SER A 118 -6.02 -14.57 20.14
C SER A 118 -7.08 -15.60 20.57
N ASP A 119 -7.76 -15.35 21.69
CA ASP A 119 -8.79 -16.25 22.25
C ASP A 119 -9.97 -16.49 21.28
N LEU A 120 -10.26 -15.53 20.41
CA LEU A 120 -11.31 -15.58 19.42
C LEU A 120 -10.86 -14.91 18.11
N ILE A 121 -11.03 -15.63 17.00
CA ILE A 121 -10.72 -15.14 15.66
C ILE A 121 -11.92 -15.45 14.77
N TYR A 122 -12.47 -14.42 14.13
CA TYR A 122 -13.45 -14.59 13.06
C TYR A 122 -12.70 -14.78 11.75
N GLY A 123 -13.19 -15.67 10.90
CA GLY A 123 -12.59 -15.87 9.58
C GLY A 123 -13.66 -16.11 8.54
N ASP A 124 -13.37 -15.66 7.32
CA ASP A 124 -14.17 -15.93 6.13
C ASP A 124 -13.44 -16.94 5.23
N GLU A 125 -14.21 -17.79 4.56
CA GLU A 125 -13.66 -18.74 3.59
C GLU A 125 -13.67 -18.13 2.19
N THR A 126 -12.51 -17.61 1.78
CA THR A 126 -12.32 -17.08 0.42
C THR A 126 -11.56 -18.09 -0.45
N THR A 127 -12.14 -18.52 -1.56
CA THR A 127 -11.45 -19.43 -2.48
C THR A 127 -10.49 -18.69 -3.43
N VAL A 128 -9.25 -19.17 -3.54
CA VAL A 128 -8.23 -18.65 -4.49
C VAL A 128 -7.55 -19.78 -5.26
N GLN A 129 -7.11 -19.50 -6.48
CA GLN A 129 -6.32 -20.45 -7.27
C GLN A 129 -4.84 -20.35 -6.89
N VAL A 130 -4.25 -21.44 -6.40
CA VAL A 130 -2.81 -21.51 -6.11
C VAL A 130 -2.09 -22.22 -7.25
N LEU A 131 -1.16 -21.51 -7.89
CA LEU A 131 -0.49 -22.04 -9.09
C LEU A 131 0.56 -23.11 -8.78
N LYS A 132 1.15 -23.10 -7.58
CA LYS A 132 2.27 -23.98 -7.18
C LYS A 132 2.00 -24.64 -5.83
N GLU A 133 1.01 -25.50 -5.78
CA GLU A 133 0.74 -26.33 -4.59
C GLU A 133 1.29 -27.75 -4.79
N PRO A 134 2.07 -28.29 -3.84
CA PRO A 134 2.57 -29.65 -3.92
C PRO A 134 1.42 -30.67 -4.04
N GLY A 135 1.50 -31.56 -5.03
CA GLY A 135 0.52 -32.65 -5.20
C GLY A 135 -0.84 -32.23 -5.78
N ARG A 136 -1.02 -30.97 -6.24
CA ARG A 136 -2.27 -30.51 -6.86
C ARG A 136 -2.07 -29.88 -8.23
N LYS A 137 -3.10 -29.98 -9.08
CA LYS A 137 -3.12 -29.37 -10.41
C LYS A 137 -3.26 -27.85 -10.27
N ALA A 138 -2.54 -27.09 -11.08
CA ALA A 138 -2.56 -25.62 -11.05
C ALA A 138 -3.95 -24.99 -11.31
N ARG A 139 -4.92 -25.74 -11.86
CA ARG A 139 -6.30 -25.28 -12.12
C ARG A 139 -7.25 -25.49 -10.94
N THR A 140 -6.81 -26.14 -9.87
CA THR A 140 -7.65 -26.39 -8.69
C THR A 140 -7.87 -25.08 -7.92
N LYS A 141 -9.13 -24.79 -7.59
CA LYS A 141 -9.47 -23.71 -6.65
C LYS A 141 -9.29 -24.23 -5.23
N ASN A 142 -8.59 -23.48 -4.40
CA ASN A 142 -8.32 -23.82 -3.02
C ASN A 142 -9.08 -22.88 -2.09
N VAL A 143 -9.42 -23.36 -0.90
CA VAL A 143 -9.99 -22.53 0.16
C VAL A 143 -8.84 -21.87 0.91
N PHE A 144 -8.81 -20.54 0.92
CA PHE A 144 -7.95 -19.75 1.79
C PHE A 144 -8.81 -19.26 2.96
N LYS A 145 -8.44 -19.62 4.18
CA LYS A 145 -9.05 -19.02 5.37
C LYS A 145 -8.44 -17.64 5.56
N VAL A 146 -9.26 -16.62 5.37
CA VAL A 146 -8.88 -15.23 5.64
C VAL A 146 -9.39 -14.94 7.05
N PHE A 147 -8.46 -14.75 7.98
CA PHE A 147 -8.74 -14.34 9.35
C PHE A 147 -8.81 -12.81 9.44
#